data_AF-A0A2E5YT23-F1
#
_entry.id   AF-A0A2E5YT23-F1
#
_cell.length_a   1.000
_cell.length_b   1.000
_cell.length_c   1.000
_cell.angle_alpha   90.00
_cell.angle_beta   90.00
_cell.angle_gamma   90.00
#
_symmetry.space_group_name_H-M   'P 1'
#
loop_
_entity.id
_entity.type
_entity.pdbx_description
1 polymer ?
#
loop_
_entity_poly.entity_id
_entity_poly.type
_entity_poly.pdbx_seq_one_letter_code
_entity_poly.pdbx_strand_id
1 'polypeptide(L)'
;MATIEKSGEEGALLLSQNRHWRVTRGKTASEVVIALEKEGLPEDWRDFKDFRLEIPVDRWNRVVKHIRTDRKLFGGVVLEFANQEEQLPAVLGHDRLYGDLQRVMQDATSSLVESGALVLTAVDLSPE
;
A
#
# COMPACT_ATOMS: atom_id res chain seq x y z
N MET A 1 6.75 14.11 -31.38
CA MET A 1 7.32 12.89 -30.78
C MET A 1 7.88 13.29 -29.43
N ALA A 2 7.15 13.02 -28.36
CA ALA A 2 7.62 13.29 -27.00
C ALA A 2 8.13 11.97 -26.41
N THR A 3 9.41 11.97 -26.07
CA THR A 3 10.12 10.88 -25.41
C THR A 3 9.54 10.69 -24.02
N ILE A 4 8.88 9.55 -23.80
CA ILE A 4 8.47 9.10 -22.47
C ILE A 4 9.76 8.60 -21.80
N GLU A 5 10.24 9.33 -20.80
CA GLU A 5 11.30 8.87 -19.90
C GLU A 5 10.76 7.71 -19.05
N LYS A 6 10.85 6.49 -19.59
CA LYS A 6 10.80 5.25 -18.81
C LYS A 6 12.04 5.18 -17.92
N SER A 7 11.98 5.77 -16.74
CA SER A 7 12.99 5.54 -15.70
C SER A 7 12.42 4.62 -14.62
N GLY A 8 12.66 3.30 -14.76
CA GLY A 8 12.82 2.40 -13.60
C GLY A 8 11.78 1.31 -13.30
N GLU A 9 10.73 1.10 -14.10
CA GLU A 9 9.61 0.16 -13.78
C GLU A 9 9.57 -1.14 -14.62
N GLU A 10 10.68 -1.62 -15.16
CA GLU A 10 10.69 -2.94 -15.83
C GLU A 10 10.83 -4.06 -14.79
N GLY A 11 9.71 -4.49 -14.18
CA GLY A 11 9.65 -5.71 -13.36
C GLY A 11 8.68 -5.72 -12.18
N ALA A 12 8.06 -4.59 -11.82
CA ALA A 12 7.09 -4.55 -10.71
C ALA A 12 5.67 -4.85 -11.22
N LEU A 13 5.04 -5.92 -10.74
CA LEU A 13 3.68 -6.29 -11.12
C LEU A 13 2.68 -5.35 -10.44
N LEU A 14 1.86 -4.63 -11.20
CA LEU A 14 0.78 -3.80 -10.65
C LEU A 14 -0.28 -4.68 -9.97
N LEU A 15 -0.60 -4.38 -8.71
CA LEU A 15 -1.65 -5.05 -7.94
C LEU A 15 -2.94 -4.21 -7.91
N SER A 16 -2.82 -2.91 -7.65
CA SER A 16 -3.96 -1.98 -7.70
C SER A 16 -3.47 -0.53 -7.82
N GLN A 17 -4.32 0.37 -8.31
CA GLN A 17 -4.04 1.79 -8.38
C GLN A 17 -5.33 2.61 -8.28
N ASN A 18 -5.24 3.78 -7.64
CA ASN A 18 -6.24 4.83 -7.72
C ASN A 18 -5.56 6.19 -7.97
N ARG A 19 -6.31 7.27 -7.78
CA ARG A 19 -5.85 8.65 -8.05
C ARG A 19 -4.58 9.03 -7.27
N HIS A 20 -4.42 8.54 -6.04
CA HIS A 20 -3.33 8.97 -5.15
C HIS A 20 -2.36 7.84 -4.81
N TRP A 21 -2.73 6.58 -5.03
CA TRP A 21 -1.93 5.44 -4.59
C TRP A 21 -1.73 4.44 -5.71
N ARG A 22 -0.52 3.91 -5.79
CA ARG A 22 -0.15 2.76 -6.59
C ARG A 22 0.38 1.66 -5.69
N VAL A 23 -0.11 0.44 -5.90
CA VAL A 23 0.32 -0.75 -5.19
C VAL A 23 0.92 -1.72 -6.19
N THR A 24 2.18 -2.05 -6.01
CA THR A 24 2.91 -2.99 -6.88
C THR A 24 3.53 -4.09 -6.05
N ARG A 25 3.83 -5.20 -6.71
CA ARG A 25 4.68 -6.24 -6.15
C ARG A 25 6.14 -5.84 -6.38
N GLY A 26 6.95 -5.90 -5.33
CA GLY A 26 8.38 -5.62 -5.41
C GLY A 26 9.10 -6.62 -6.32
N LYS A 27 10.33 -6.27 -6.73
CA LYS A 27 11.08 -7.02 -7.76
C LYS A 27 11.32 -8.49 -7.41
N THR A 28 11.50 -8.78 -6.12
CA THR A 28 11.72 -10.13 -5.59
C THR A 28 10.43 -10.89 -5.31
N ALA A 29 9.26 -10.29 -5.57
CA ALA A 29 7.94 -10.81 -5.24
C ALA A 29 7.66 -11.09 -3.74
N SER A 30 8.62 -10.76 -2.87
CA SER A 30 8.56 -10.96 -1.41
C SER A 30 7.91 -9.80 -0.66
N GLU A 31 7.72 -8.68 -1.33
CA GLU A 31 7.17 -7.45 -0.76
C GLU A 31 6.11 -6.84 -1.66
N VAL A 32 5.26 -6.03 -1.03
CA VAL A 32 4.26 -5.17 -1.67
C VAL A 32 4.66 -3.73 -1.40
N VAL A 33 4.81 -2.96 -2.47
CA VAL A 33 5.17 -1.54 -2.40
C VAL A 33 3.90 -0.72 -2.61
N ILE A 34 3.59 0.14 -1.65
CA ILE A 34 2.49 1.10 -1.72
C ILE A 34 3.10 2.48 -1.84
N ALA A 35 2.94 3.13 -2.98
CA ALA A 35 3.52 4.44 -3.29
C ALA A 35 2.44 5.51 -3.43
N LEU A 36 2.70 6.69 -2.85
CA LEU A 36 1.88 7.88 -3.08
C LEU A 36 2.24 8.50 -4.43
N GLU A 37 1.27 8.60 -5.33
CA GLU A 37 1.41 9.15 -6.68
C GLU A 37 1.37 10.67 -6.66
N LYS A 38 2.47 11.30 -7.08
CA LYS A 38 2.65 12.76 -7.02
C LYS A 38 1.80 13.53 -8.03
N GLU A 39 1.53 12.93 -9.19
CA GLU A 39 0.83 13.61 -10.30
C GLU A 39 -0.64 13.96 -9.96
N GLY A 40 -1.22 13.27 -8.98
CA GLY A 40 -2.60 13.48 -8.53
C GLY A 40 -2.75 14.39 -7.31
N LEU A 41 -1.65 14.82 -6.68
CA LEU A 41 -1.66 15.56 -5.41
C LEU A 41 -1.89 17.07 -5.64
N PRO A 42 -2.77 17.71 -4.84
CA PRO A 42 -2.81 19.17 -4.69
C PRO A 42 -1.43 19.78 -4.40
N GLU A 43 -1.23 21.04 -4.78
CA GLU A 43 0.05 21.73 -4.61
C GLU A 43 0.55 21.74 -3.16
N ASP A 44 -0.38 21.87 -2.20
CA ASP A 44 -0.11 21.86 -0.77
C ASP A 44 0.44 20.52 -0.25
N TRP A 45 0.37 19.45 -1.06
CA TRP A 45 0.78 18.07 -0.70
C TRP A 45 2.00 17.61 -1.48
N ARG A 46 2.62 18.47 -2.30
CA ARG A 46 3.85 18.16 -3.05
C ARG A 46 5.06 17.92 -2.14
N ASP A 47 4.98 18.36 -0.88
CA ASP A 47 6.03 18.16 0.11
C ASP A 47 6.14 16.70 0.60
N PHE A 48 5.12 15.86 0.33
CA PHE A 48 5.23 14.42 0.51
C PHE A 48 6.21 13.85 -0.53
N LYS A 49 7.50 13.83 -0.17
CA LYS A 49 8.54 13.29 -1.03
C LYS A 49 8.38 11.78 -1.09
N ASP A 50 8.09 11.23 -2.26
CA ASP A 50 8.26 9.79 -2.60
C ASP A 50 7.84 8.83 -1.47
N PHE A 51 6.71 9.11 -0.82
CA PHE A 51 6.24 8.31 0.30
C PHE A 51 5.92 6.89 -0.16
N ARG A 52 6.52 5.90 0.51
CA ARG A 52 6.35 4.47 0.20
C ARG A 52 6.24 3.65 1.48
N LEU A 53 5.39 2.64 1.42
CA LEU A 53 5.38 1.51 2.36
C LEU A 53 5.90 0.28 1.62
N GLU A 54 6.92 -0.37 2.17
CA GLU A 54 7.48 -1.62 1.66
C GLU A 54 7.15 -2.74 2.63
N ILE A 55 6.06 -3.46 2.35
CA ILE A 55 5.46 -4.41 3.28
C ILE A 55 5.81 -5.84 2.82
N PRO A 56 6.53 -6.62 3.63
CA PRO A 56 6.72 -8.03 3.36
C PRO A 56 5.39 -8.79 3.23
N VAL A 57 5.26 -9.68 2.23
CA VAL A 57 4.01 -10.40 1.96
C VAL A 57 3.56 -11.24 3.17
N ASP A 58 4.49 -11.81 3.92
CA ASP A 58 4.23 -12.56 5.16
C ASP A 58 3.67 -11.67 6.31
N ARG A 59 3.89 -10.35 6.25
CA ARG A 59 3.34 -9.36 7.18
C ARG A 59 2.06 -8.70 6.67
N TRP A 60 1.63 -8.98 5.43
CA TRP A 60 0.46 -8.35 4.81
C TRP A 60 -0.82 -8.46 5.66
N ASN A 61 -1.09 -9.66 6.21
CA ASN A 61 -2.26 -9.91 7.06
C ASN A 61 -2.29 -8.97 8.29
N ARG A 62 -1.12 -8.71 8.90
CA ARG A 62 -1.01 -7.80 10.05
C ARG A 62 -1.43 -6.39 9.65
N VAL A 63 -1.04 -5.93 8.46
CA VAL A 63 -1.35 -4.58 7.97
C VAL A 63 -2.84 -4.43 7.63
N VAL A 64 -3.39 -5.34 6.82
CA VAL A 64 -4.78 -5.23 6.34
C VAL A 64 -5.82 -5.41 7.45
N LYS A 65 -5.48 -6.09 8.56
CA LYS A 65 -6.34 -6.19 9.74
C LYS A 65 -6.65 -4.85 10.40
N HIS A 66 -5.75 -3.88 10.30
CA HIS A 66 -5.88 -2.61 11.01
C HIS A 66 -6.33 -1.46 10.12
N ILE A 67 -6.14 -1.56 8.79
CA ILE A 67 -6.43 -0.45 7.87
C ILE A 67 -7.90 0.00 7.86
N ARG A 68 -8.85 -0.88 8.19
CA ARG A 68 -10.28 -0.54 8.26
C ARG A 68 -10.78 -0.22 9.66
N THR A 69 -9.97 -0.49 10.68
CA THR A 69 -10.43 -0.52 12.07
C THR A 69 -10.03 0.72 12.82
N ASP A 70 -8.74 1.06 12.80
CA ASP A 70 -8.19 2.19 13.55
C ASP A 70 -6.95 2.75 12.85
N ARG A 71 -7.01 4.04 12.52
CA ARG A 71 -5.94 4.76 11.80
C ARG A 71 -4.65 4.86 12.60
N LYS A 72 -4.71 5.02 13.93
CA LYS A 72 -3.54 5.10 14.80
C LYS A 72 -2.86 3.73 14.93
N LEU A 73 -3.65 2.67 15.10
CA LEU A 73 -3.11 1.30 15.11
C LEU A 73 -2.49 0.94 13.77
N PHE A 74 -3.17 1.28 12.67
CA PHE A 74 -2.60 1.10 11.32
C PHE A 74 -1.27 1.84 11.19
N GLY A 75 -1.21 3.12 11.59
CA GLY A 75 0.01 3.92 11.59
C GLY A 75 1.15 3.29 12.38
N GLY A 76 0.88 2.80 13.60
CA GLY A 76 1.88 2.11 14.42
C GLY A 76 2.37 0.80 13.79
N VAL A 77 1.51 0.07 13.08
CA VAL A 77 1.87 -1.18 12.39
C VAL A 77 2.70 -0.94 11.14
N VAL A 78 2.42 0.11 10.38
CA VAL A 78 3.13 0.38 9.12
C VAL A 78 4.35 1.28 9.28
N LEU A 79 4.60 1.80 10.49
CA LEU A 79 5.76 2.65 10.78
C LEU A 79 7.07 1.99 10.37
N GLU A 80 7.26 0.72 10.74
CA GLU A 80 8.47 -0.06 10.41
C GLU A 80 8.64 -0.35 8.90
N PHE A 81 7.62 -0.09 8.08
CA PHE A 81 7.62 -0.30 6.63
C PHE A 81 7.71 1.01 5.84
N ALA A 82 7.65 2.16 6.51
CA ALA A 82 7.65 3.45 5.85
C ALA A 82 9.08 3.88 5.50
N ASN A 83 9.32 4.24 4.24
CA ASN A 83 10.61 4.80 3.84
C ASN A 83 10.87 6.19 4.47
N GLN A 84 9.80 6.88 4.89
CA GLN A 84 9.81 8.20 5.49
C GLN A 84 8.84 8.24 6.67
N GLU A 85 9.27 7.65 7.78
CA GLU A 85 8.51 7.56 9.04
C GLU A 85 7.94 8.91 9.50
N GLU A 86 8.71 9.99 9.36
CA GLU A 86 8.32 11.34 9.77
C GLU A 86 7.10 11.88 9.00
N GLN A 87 6.88 11.44 7.76
CA GLN A 87 5.74 11.87 6.93
C GLN A 87 4.49 11.02 7.18
N LEU A 88 4.64 9.84 7.78
CA LEU A 88 3.54 8.91 7.97
C LEU A 88 2.34 9.53 8.72
N PRO A 89 2.52 10.27 9.83
CA PRO A 89 1.39 10.90 10.52
C PRO A 89 0.66 11.92 9.65
N ALA A 90 1.37 12.68 8.82
CA ALA A 90 0.79 13.67 7.94
C ALA A 90 0.01 13.01 6.79
N VAL A 91 0.61 12.01 6.14
CA VAL A 91 -0.03 11.26 5.04
C VAL A 91 -1.30 10.54 5.53
N LEU A 92 -1.24 9.84 6.67
CA LEU A 92 -2.39 9.15 7.23
C LEU A 92 -3.42 10.11 7.84
N GLY A 93 -3.00 11.29 8.28
CA GLY A 93 -3.86 12.34 8.82
C GLY A 93 -4.87 12.85 7.81
N HIS A 94 -4.59 12.78 6.51
CA HIS A 94 -5.49 13.21 5.46
C HIS A 94 -6.59 12.19 5.18
N ASP A 95 -7.84 12.54 5.48
CA ASP A 95 -9.00 11.65 5.32
C ASP A 95 -9.16 11.11 3.89
N ARG A 96 -8.92 11.95 2.88
CA ARG A 96 -9.03 11.54 1.48
C ARG A 96 -7.94 10.55 1.07
N LEU A 97 -6.68 10.84 1.43
CA LEU A 97 -5.56 9.94 1.17
C LEU A 97 -5.75 8.61 1.90
N TYR A 98 -6.19 8.66 3.16
CA TYR A 98 -6.44 7.46 3.95
C TYR A 98 -7.62 6.63 3.41
N GLY A 99 -8.72 7.27 3.01
CA GLY A 99 -9.86 6.57 2.41
C GLY A 99 -9.51 5.93 1.07
N ASP A 100 -8.70 6.59 0.26
CA ASP A 100 -8.19 6.02 -0.99
C ASP A 100 -7.16 4.89 -0.72
N LEU A 101 -6.34 5.01 0.33
CA LEU A 101 -5.42 3.96 0.77
C LEU A 101 -6.19 2.70 1.22
N GLN A 102 -7.29 2.86 1.96
CA GLN A 102 -8.16 1.75 2.36
C GLN A 102 -8.68 0.95 1.16
N ARG A 103 -9.15 1.66 0.12
CA ARG A 103 -9.67 1.02 -1.11
C ARG A 103 -8.58 0.29 -1.86
N VAL A 104 -7.45 0.96 -2.13
CA VAL A 104 -6.37 0.36 -2.93
C VAL A 104 -5.75 -0.86 -2.24
N MET A 105 -5.68 -0.85 -0.90
CA MET A 105 -5.19 -2.01 -0.14
C MET A 105 -6.16 -3.19 -0.15
N GLN A 106 -7.48 -2.93 -0.17
CA GLN A 106 -8.48 -3.98 -0.34
C GLN A 106 -8.35 -4.61 -1.73
N ASP A 107 -8.29 -3.79 -2.78
CA ASP A 107 -8.16 -4.27 -4.16
C ASP A 107 -6.85 -5.05 -4.36
N ALA A 108 -5.73 -4.54 -3.83
CA ALA A 108 -4.45 -5.24 -3.87
C ALA A 108 -4.49 -6.58 -3.12
N THR A 109 -5.23 -6.66 -2.01
CA THR A 109 -5.43 -7.92 -1.28
C THR A 109 -6.17 -8.93 -2.13
N SER A 110 -7.23 -8.52 -2.82
CA SER A 110 -7.95 -9.38 -3.77
C SER A 110 -7.02 -9.90 -4.86
N SER A 111 -6.24 -9.02 -5.50
CA SER A 111 -5.28 -9.42 -6.55
C SER A 111 -4.18 -10.35 -6.04
N LEU A 112 -3.70 -10.17 -4.81
CA LEU A 112 -2.74 -11.08 -4.19
C LEU A 112 -3.35 -12.46 -3.93
N VAL A 113 -4.63 -12.55 -3.56
CA VAL A 113 -5.34 -13.83 -3.40
C VAL A 113 -5.58 -14.49 -4.75
N GLU A 114 -6.07 -13.75 -5.74
CA GLU A 114 -6.35 -14.24 -7.10
C GLU A 114 -5.10 -14.75 -7.80
N SER A 115 -3.94 -14.11 -7.57
CA SER A 115 -2.65 -14.55 -8.10
C SER A 115 -2.00 -15.69 -7.32
N GLY A 116 -2.61 -16.14 -6.21
CA GLY A 116 -2.06 -17.17 -5.32
C GLY A 116 -0.86 -16.70 -4.48
N ALA A 117 -0.56 -15.40 -4.47
CA ALA A 117 0.48 -14.82 -3.62
C ALA A 117 0.09 -14.80 -2.13
N LEU A 118 -1.22 -14.71 -1.86
CA LEU A 118 -1.82 -14.92 -0.55
C LEU A 118 -2.79 -16.09 -0.65
N VAL A 119 -2.81 -16.92 0.39
CA VAL A 119 -3.75 -18.03 0.52
C VAL A 119 -4.72 -17.71 1.65
N LEU A 120 -6.02 -17.81 1.37
CA LEU A 120 -7.05 -17.75 2.39
C LEU A 120 -7.24 -19.15 2.98
N THR A 121 -7.08 -19.26 4.30
CA THR A 121 -7.34 -20.49 5.03
C THR A 121 -8.54 -20.25 5.96
N ALA A 122 -9.60 -21.03 5.77
CA ALA A 122 -10.70 -21.04 6.72
C ALA A 122 -10.23 -21.70 8.03
N VAL A 123 -10.40 -20.99 9.14
CA VAL A 123 -10.21 -21.56 10.47
C VAL A 123 -11.59 -21.88 11.00
N ASP A 124 -11.87 -23.16 11.22
CA ASP A 124 -13.07 -23.58 11.91
C ASP A 124 -12.95 -23.18 13.39
N LEU A 125 -13.87 -22.33 13.84
CA LEU A 125 -13.93 -21.84 15.22
C LEU A 125 -14.99 -22.59 16.04
N SER A 126 -15.45 -23.75 15.57
CA SER A 126 -16.40 -24.59 16.31
C SER A 126 -15.83 -24.90 17.70
N PRO A 127 -16.52 -24.49 18.78
CA PRO A 127 -16.12 -24.87 20.14
C PRO A 127 -16.36 -26.37 20.32
N GLU A 128 -15.35 -27.07 20.86
CA GLU A 128 -15.50 -28.45 21.36
C GLU A 128 -16.52 -28.54 22.52
#